data_AF-A0AAF0LBM8-F1
#
_entry.id   AF-A0AAF0LBM8-F1
#
_cell.length_a   1.000
_cell.length_b   1.000
_cell.length_c   1.000
_cell.angle_alpha   90.00
_cell.angle_beta   90.00
_cell.angle_gamma   90.00
#
_symmetry.space_group_name_H-M   'P 1'
#
loop_
_entity.id
_entity.type
_entity.pdbx_description
1 polymer ?
#
loop_
_entity_poly.entity_id
_entity_poly.type
_entity_poly.pdbx_seq_one_letter_code
_entity_poly.pdbx_strand_id
1 'polypeptide(L)'
;MATTDPARTAFDAPIDPDYDDVPRPHAHHRHGWWWKTLLVGLALWLVTIVVTVFTRNTNLVPTIILLGSFLVPFTVVLFVIERVTGTVSTMQLIVAFFVGGILGVLGASVLEANLHQNVFLYIAVGFVEEFVKGVLLLFVGWRVRPKTARQGALLGATVGAGFAAFESAGYAFNAAITQQGIDLFSLLQTEVIRAVLSPVGHVLWTAILGAVIFGLAHGSQRIRWSWLVLVAYVGVALLHGLWDSTSEIAALIALLVTGNARMELMYGTLPPGSAGAVSALTNVLYLIGIAIVSVVGVIVLVAVLVHYRRRYPRPNRPAAGSGPEAAFGAGHQHGGAVDQRGDDDGWGSTPPPHVLR
;
A
#
# COMPACT_ATOMS: atom_id res chain seq x y z
N MET A 1 3.25 47.75 51.08
CA MET A 1 4.30 46.89 50.46
C MET A 1 3.70 45.51 50.25
N ALA A 2 3.70 45.02 49.02
CA ALA A 2 3.37 43.62 48.70
C ALA A 2 4.59 43.02 48.01
N THR A 3 5.17 41.97 48.59
CA THR A 3 6.37 41.31 48.06
C THR A 3 5.97 40.32 46.97
N THR A 4 6.22 40.68 45.72
CA THR A 4 6.11 39.73 44.59
C THR A 4 7.21 38.69 44.70
N ASP A 5 6.85 37.49 45.13
CA ASP A 5 7.75 36.33 45.20
C ASP A 5 8.22 35.92 43.79
N PRO A 6 9.52 36.03 43.47
CA PRO A 6 10.02 35.70 42.13
C PRO A 6 9.90 34.20 41.80
N ALA A 7 9.73 33.32 42.79
CA ALA A 7 9.51 31.89 42.54
C ALA A 7 8.14 31.60 41.91
N ARG A 8 7.12 32.42 42.17
CA ARG A 8 5.78 32.26 41.56
C ARG A 8 5.75 32.69 40.10
N THR A 9 6.41 33.81 39.75
CA THR A 9 6.46 34.30 38.37
C THR A 9 7.16 33.35 37.39
N ALA A 10 7.96 32.40 37.88
CA ALA A 10 8.55 31.34 37.08
C ALA A 10 7.59 30.17 36.76
N PHE A 11 6.50 30.01 37.52
CA PHE A 11 5.50 28.95 37.34
C PHE A 11 4.28 29.41 36.52
N ASP A 12 3.92 30.69 36.60
CA ASP A 12 2.82 31.30 35.83
C ASP A 12 3.27 31.82 34.45
N ALA A 13 4.54 31.62 34.08
CA ALA A 13 5.03 31.92 32.74
C ALA A 13 4.33 31.03 31.69
N PRO A 14 3.77 31.59 30.60
CA PRO A 14 3.21 30.78 29.52
C PRO A 14 4.30 29.85 28.98
N ILE A 15 4.02 28.54 28.98
CA ILE A 15 4.85 27.56 28.29
C ILE A 15 4.74 27.88 26.79
N ASP A 16 5.80 28.46 26.24
CA ASP A 16 5.93 28.69 24.80
C ASP A 16 5.74 27.34 24.09
N PRO A 17 4.73 27.18 23.22
CA PRO A 17 4.42 25.89 22.62
C PRO A 17 5.56 25.47 21.70
N ASP A 18 6.38 24.55 22.19
CA ASP A 18 7.66 24.11 21.60
C ASP A 18 7.60 24.05 20.07
N TYR A 19 8.31 24.99 19.45
CA TYR A 19 8.29 25.21 18.01
C TYR A 19 8.75 23.97 17.22
N ASP A 20 9.48 23.06 17.88
CA ASP A 20 9.92 21.79 17.29
C ASP A 20 8.89 20.65 17.30
N ASP A 21 7.74 20.79 17.98
CA ASP A 21 6.63 19.80 17.88
C ASP A 21 5.76 20.00 16.61
N VAL A 22 6.13 20.94 15.73
CA VAL A 22 5.62 20.98 14.35
C VAL A 22 6.22 19.80 13.58
N PRO A 23 5.42 18.83 13.06
CA PRO A 23 5.96 17.64 12.39
C PRO A 23 6.70 18.01 11.09
N ARG A 24 8.01 18.20 11.19
CA ARG A 24 8.90 18.59 10.08
C ARG A 24 8.70 17.62 8.91
N PRO A 25 8.26 18.06 7.72
CA PRO A 25 7.99 17.16 6.61
C PRO A 25 9.23 16.37 6.22
N HIS A 26 9.22 15.04 6.40
CA HIS A 26 10.36 14.19 6.07
C HIS A 26 10.76 14.37 4.60
N ALA A 27 12.01 14.79 4.36
CA ALA A 27 12.51 15.23 3.07
C ALA A 27 12.81 14.06 2.11
N HIS A 28 11.79 13.30 1.75
CA HIS A 28 11.89 12.06 0.96
C HIS A 28 11.02 12.10 -0.31
N HIS A 29 11.29 13.08 -1.17
CA HIS A 29 10.68 13.19 -2.51
C HIS A 29 11.75 13.27 -3.61
N ARG A 30 12.67 12.30 -3.67
CA ARG A 30 13.45 12.05 -4.90
C ARG A 30 12.54 11.33 -5.90
N HIS A 31 12.00 12.06 -6.87
CA HIS A 31 11.04 11.50 -7.84
C HIS A 31 11.67 10.38 -8.70
N GLY A 32 10.94 9.27 -8.85
CA GLY A 32 11.23 8.24 -9.84
C GLY A 32 12.27 7.20 -9.40
N TRP A 33 12.21 6.73 -8.14
CA TRP A 33 12.99 5.55 -7.72
C TRP A 33 12.30 4.24 -8.07
N TRP A 34 10.95 4.20 -8.05
CA TRP A 34 10.19 2.98 -8.36
C TRP A 34 10.51 2.44 -9.76
N TRP A 35 10.42 3.27 -10.81
CA TRP A 35 10.65 2.81 -12.19
C TRP A 35 12.12 2.47 -12.46
N LYS A 36 13.06 3.14 -11.79
CA LYS A 36 14.50 2.79 -11.87
C LYS A 36 14.77 1.43 -11.23
N THR A 37 14.17 1.18 -10.07
CA THR A 37 14.27 -0.12 -9.39
C THR A 37 13.61 -1.23 -10.21
N LEU A 38 12.47 -0.95 -10.85
CA LEU A 38 11.82 -1.89 -11.77
C LEU A 38 12.72 -2.26 -12.96
N LEU A 39 13.31 -1.27 -13.65
CA LEU A 39 14.18 -1.53 -14.80
C LEU A 39 15.50 -2.21 -14.41
N VAL A 40 16.16 -1.76 -13.32
CA VAL A 40 17.41 -2.35 -12.84
C VAL A 40 17.18 -3.77 -12.30
N GLY A 41 16.10 -3.98 -11.54
CA GLY A 41 15.74 -5.30 -11.03
C GLY A 41 15.32 -6.27 -12.14
N LEU A 42 14.62 -5.80 -13.17
CA LEU A 42 14.30 -6.60 -14.36
C LEU A 42 15.58 -7.01 -15.11
N ALA A 43 16.52 -6.08 -15.29
CA ALA A 43 17.82 -6.39 -15.88
C ALA A 43 18.61 -7.40 -15.04
N LEU A 44 18.60 -7.28 -13.70
CA LEU A 44 19.25 -8.23 -12.80
C LEU A 44 18.58 -9.62 -12.81
N TRP A 45 17.25 -9.70 -12.87
CA TRP A 45 16.52 -10.97 -13.00
C TRP A 45 16.84 -11.65 -14.35
N LEU A 46 16.80 -10.91 -15.46
CA LEU A 46 17.20 -11.41 -16.78
C LEU A 46 18.67 -11.88 -16.82
N VAL A 47 19.60 -11.14 -16.23
CA VAL A 47 21.00 -11.57 -16.09
C VAL A 47 21.11 -12.83 -15.24
N THR A 48 20.35 -12.92 -14.14
CA THR A 48 20.33 -14.11 -13.28
C THR A 48 19.84 -15.35 -14.04
N ILE A 49 18.79 -15.22 -14.86
CA ILE A 49 18.31 -16.29 -15.75
C ILE A 49 19.40 -16.72 -16.73
N VAL A 50 20.01 -15.76 -17.45
CA VAL A 50 21.05 -16.06 -18.46
C VAL A 50 22.25 -16.76 -17.82
N VAL A 51 22.74 -16.28 -16.67
CA VAL A 51 23.83 -16.92 -15.93
C VAL A 51 23.43 -18.31 -15.43
N THR A 52 22.19 -18.49 -14.94
CA THR A 52 21.68 -19.80 -14.49
C THR A 52 21.64 -20.83 -15.62
N VAL A 53 21.12 -20.45 -16.79
CA VAL A 53 21.05 -21.32 -17.98
C VAL A 53 22.45 -21.64 -18.51
N PHE A 54 23.34 -20.63 -18.60
CA PHE A 54 24.68 -20.80 -19.13
C PHE A 54 25.59 -21.64 -18.23
N THR A 55 25.59 -21.37 -16.92
CA THR A 55 26.44 -22.08 -15.94
C THR A 55 25.83 -23.39 -15.44
N ARG A 56 24.52 -23.61 -15.66
CA ARG A 56 23.70 -24.69 -15.07
C ARG A 56 23.73 -24.69 -13.53
N ASN A 57 24.04 -23.55 -12.91
CA ASN A 57 24.20 -23.42 -11.47
C ASN A 57 22.83 -23.28 -10.76
N THR A 58 22.29 -24.39 -10.27
CA THR A 58 20.98 -24.44 -9.57
C THR A 58 20.94 -23.59 -8.30
N ASN A 59 22.07 -23.21 -7.70
CA ASN A 59 22.12 -22.30 -6.55
C ASN A 59 21.60 -20.89 -6.86
N LEU A 60 21.46 -20.52 -8.13
CA LEU A 60 20.86 -19.26 -8.57
C LEU A 60 19.33 -19.32 -8.69
N VAL A 61 18.72 -20.50 -8.64
CA VAL A 61 17.25 -20.65 -8.75
C VAL A 61 16.51 -19.93 -7.60
N PRO A 62 16.94 -20.00 -6.33
CA PRO A 62 16.39 -19.14 -5.27
C PRO A 62 16.59 -17.63 -5.53
N THR A 63 17.65 -17.23 -6.23
CA THR A 63 17.87 -15.82 -6.60
C THR A 63 16.90 -15.37 -7.70
N ILE A 64 16.58 -16.22 -8.66
CA ILE A 64 15.51 -15.97 -9.64
C ILE A 64 14.17 -15.78 -8.92
N ILE A 65 13.77 -16.76 -8.10
CA ILE A 65 12.49 -16.77 -7.34
C ILE A 65 12.34 -15.52 -6.46
N LEU A 66 13.40 -15.10 -5.77
CA LEU A 66 13.36 -13.89 -4.95
C LEU A 66 13.27 -12.62 -5.81
N LEU A 67 14.00 -12.54 -6.92
CA LEU A 67 13.98 -11.36 -7.78
C LEU A 67 12.65 -11.20 -8.51
N GLY A 68 12.13 -12.22 -9.19
CA GLY A 68 10.90 -12.09 -9.98
C GLY A 68 9.68 -11.84 -9.10
N SER A 69 9.56 -12.61 -8.01
CA SER A 69 8.42 -12.50 -7.09
C SER A 69 8.41 -11.20 -6.27
N PHE A 70 9.56 -10.63 -5.89
CA PHE A 70 9.60 -9.39 -5.10
C PHE A 70 9.67 -8.10 -5.93
N LEU A 71 10.14 -8.13 -7.18
CA LEU A 71 10.44 -6.92 -7.96
C LEU A 71 9.23 -5.98 -8.14
N VAL A 72 8.11 -6.49 -8.63
CA VAL A 72 6.91 -5.65 -8.86
C VAL A 72 6.26 -5.24 -7.54
N PRO A 73 6.04 -6.13 -6.55
CA PRO A 73 5.54 -5.71 -5.24
C PRO A 73 6.43 -4.68 -4.52
N PHE A 74 7.75 -4.82 -4.52
CA PHE A 74 8.67 -3.84 -3.92
C PHE A 74 8.64 -2.51 -4.69
N THR A 75 8.49 -2.55 -6.02
CA THR A 75 8.25 -1.36 -6.86
C THR A 75 6.98 -0.62 -6.44
N VAL A 76 5.90 -1.34 -6.08
CA VAL A 76 4.68 -0.74 -5.50
C VAL A 76 4.99 -0.04 -4.17
N VAL A 77 5.80 -0.64 -3.29
CA VAL A 77 6.20 0.00 -2.02
C VAL A 77 6.98 1.30 -2.28
N LEU A 78 7.91 1.33 -3.24
CA LEU A 78 8.62 2.55 -3.62
C LEU A 78 7.69 3.62 -4.21
N PHE A 79 6.73 3.22 -5.06
CA PHE A 79 5.69 4.10 -5.56
C PHE A 79 4.82 4.68 -4.42
N VAL A 80 4.54 3.88 -3.39
CA VAL A 80 3.83 4.31 -2.18
C VAL A 80 4.66 5.29 -1.34
N ILE A 81 5.95 5.03 -1.13
CA ILE A 81 6.87 5.92 -0.37
C ILE A 81 6.88 7.33 -0.98
N GLU A 82 6.97 7.46 -2.31
CA GLU A 82 6.88 8.74 -3.04
C GLU A 82 5.53 9.46 -2.93
N ARG A 83 4.50 8.82 -2.35
CA ARG A 83 3.11 9.30 -2.36
C ARG A 83 2.50 9.40 -0.96
N VAL A 84 3.10 8.79 0.05
CA VAL A 84 2.60 8.81 1.44
C VAL A 84 2.77 10.20 2.07
N THR A 85 2.06 10.46 3.16
CA THR A 85 2.07 11.75 3.86
C THR A 85 1.86 11.53 5.37
N GLY A 86 2.01 12.59 6.17
CA GLY A 86 1.76 12.52 7.62
C GLY A 86 2.80 11.67 8.34
N THR A 87 2.37 10.94 9.38
CA THR A 87 3.25 10.21 10.31
C THR A 87 3.70 8.84 9.80
N VAL A 88 3.50 8.52 8.51
CA VAL A 88 3.94 7.24 7.94
C VAL A 88 5.39 7.36 7.50
N SER A 89 6.30 6.68 8.19
CA SER A 89 7.71 6.65 7.80
C SER A 89 8.01 5.58 6.75
N THR A 90 9.09 5.76 5.99
CA THR A 90 9.60 4.76 5.04
C THR A 90 9.84 3.41 5.72
N MET A 91 10.37 3.41 6.95
CA MET A 91 10.57 2.19 7.73
C MET A 91 9.25 1.51 8.11
N GLN A 92 8.20 2.27 8.45
CA GLN A 92 6.86 1.68 8.70
C GLN A 92 6.28 1.01 7.44
N LEU A 93 6.54 1.53 6.25
CA LEU A 93 6.11 0.90 4.99
C LEU A 93 6.91 -0.37 4.69
N ILE A 94 8.22 -0.37 4.91
CA ILE A 94 9.06 -1.57 4.78
C ILE A 94 8.62 -2.65 5.78
N VAL A 95 8.35 -2.28 7.03
CA VAL A 95 7.79 -3.19 8.04
C VAL A 95 6.38 -3.66 7.64
N ALA A 96 5.52 -2.79 7.10
CA ALA A 96 4.19 -3.18 6.63
C ALA A 96 4.25 -4.22 5.50
N PHE A 97 5.22 -4.10 4.60
CA PHE A 97 5.49 -5.08 3.54
C PHE A 97 5.96 -6.42 4.11
N PHE A 98 7.00 -6.44 4.95
CA PHE A 98 7.51 -7.71 5.52
C PHE A 98 6.54 -8.38 6.49
N VAL A 99 5.82 -7.61 7.32
CA VAL A 99 4.78 -8.14 8.23
C VAL A 99 3.57 -8.62 7.43
N GLY A 100 3.12 -7.85 6.44
CA GLY A 100 2.02 -8.22 5.54
C GLY A 100 2.32 -9.46 4.69
N GLY A 101 3.58 -9.66 4.32
CA GLY A 101 4.06 -10.88 3.66
C GLY A 101 4.16 -12.07 4.61
N ILE A 102 5.08 -12.02 5.56
CA ILE A 102 5.47 -13.17 6.38
C ILE A 102 4.30 -13.61 7.28
N LEU A 103 3.69 -12.69 8.05
CA LEU A 103 2.54 -13.06 8.90
C LEU A 103 1.26 -13.24 8.07
N GLY A 104 1.21 -12.69 6.86
CA GLY A 104 0.14 -12.92 5.90
C GLY A 104 0.09 -14.38 5.48
N VAL A 105 1.13 -14.85 4.80
CA VAL A 105 1.21 -16.22 4.27
C VAL A 105 1.18 -17.26 5.39
N LEU A 106 1.83 -17.01 6.53
CA LEU A 106 1.74 -17.90 7.69
C LEU A 106 0.32 -17.95 8.29
N GLY A 107 -0.37 -16.81 8.38
CA GLY A 107 -1.74 -16.74 8.88
C GLY A 107 -2.73 -17.45 7.96
N ALA A 108 -2.63 -17.19 6.64
CA ALA A 108 -3.38 -17.88 5.60
C ALA A 108 -3.18 -19.40 5.69
N SER A 109 -1.93 -19.87 5.62
CA SER A 109 -1.56 -21.29 5.70
C SER A 109 -2.15 -22.03 6.91
N VAL A 110 -2.18 -21.39 8.08
CA VAL A 110 -2.72 -22.00 9.32
C VAL A 110 -4.26 -22.09 9.31
N LEU A 111 -4.94 -21.10 8.74
CA LEU A 111 -6.40 -21.11 8.60
C LEU A 111 -6.87 -22.03 7.46
N GLU A 112 -6.08 -22.14 6.39
CA GLU A 112 -6.35 -22.97 5.20
C GLU A 112 -6.03 -24.46 5.40
N ALA A 113 -5.20 -24.82 6.38
CA ALA A 113 -4.73 -26.19 6.62
C ALA A 113 -5.85 -27.26 6.81
N ASN A 114 -7.09 -26.85 7.04
CA ASN A 114 -8.25 -27.73 7.18
C ASN A 114 -9.35 -27.49 6.12
N LEU A 115 -9.09 -26.67 5.09
CA LEU A 115 -10.02 -26.49 3.98
C LEU A 115 -10.00 -27.73 3.07
N HIS A 116 -11.18 -28.30 2.87
CA HIS A 116 -11.37 -29.49 2.04
C HIS A 116 -11.68 -29.10 0.60
N GLN A 117 -11.20 -29.88 -0.38
CA GLN A 117 -11.46 -29.66 -1.80
C GLN A 117 -12.98 -29.69 -2.10
N ASN A 118 -13.54 -28.54 -2.49
CA ASN A 118 -14.96 -28.38 -2.82
C ASN A 118 -15.18 -27.09 -3.64
N VAL A 119 -16.38 -26.92 -4.23
CA VAL A 119 -16.72 -25.79 -5.12
C VAL A 119 -16.58 -24.39 -4.49
N PHE A 120 -16.59 -24.28 -3.16
CA PHE A 120 -16.41 -23.02 -2.44
C PHE A 120 -14.95 -22.77 -1.99
N LEU A 121 -13.99 -23.63 -2.34
CA LEU A 121 -12.60 -23.54 -1.85
C LEU A 121 -11.96 -22.17 -2.13
N TYR A 122 -11.97 -21.71 -3.38
CA TYR A 122 -11.40 -20.41 -3.76
C TYR A 122 -12.07 -19.23 -3.05
N ILE A 123 -13.38 -19.33 -2.79
CA ILE A 123 -14.10 -18.33 -2.00
C ILE A 123 -13.62 -18.37 -0.53
N ALA A 124 -13.47 -19.56 0.05
CA ALA A 124 -12.97 -19.72 1.41
C ALA A 124 -11.53 -19.18 1.57
N VAL A 125 -10.63 -19.46 0.62
CA VAL A 125 -9.27 -18.89 0.57
C VAL A 125 -9.32 -17.36 0.47
N GLY A 126 -10.06 -16.80 -0.50
CA GLY A 126 -10.20 -15.35 -0.65
C GLY A 126 -10.76 -14.63 0.60
N PHE A 127 -11.65 -15.28 1.36
CA PHE A 127 -12.10 -14.80 2.67
C PHE A 127 -11.01 -14.91 3.74
N VAL A 128 -10.34 -16.05 3.88
CA VAL A 128 -9.25 -16.27 4.85
C VAL A 128 -8.12 -15.28 4.64
N GLU A 129 -7.60 -15.16 3.42
CA GLU A 129 -6.43 -14.31 3.21
C GLU A 129 -6.75 -12.83 3.38
N GLU A 130 -7.85 -12.31 2.82
CA GLU A 130 -8.20 -10.89 2.99
C GLU A 130 -8.58 -10.55 4.45
N PHE A 131 -9.00 -11.55 5.25
CA PHE A 131 -9.15 -11.39 6.69
C PHE A 131 -7.79 -11.19 7.37
N VAL A 132 -6.81 -12.05 7.09
CA VAL A 132 -5.44 -11.93 7.65
C VAL A 132 -4.79 -10.62 7.22
N LYS A 133 -4.84 -10.28 5.91
CA LYS A 133 -4.36 -8.98 5.39
C LYS A 133 -5.07 -7.81 6.07
N GLY A 134 -6.37 -7.90 6.29
CA GLY A 134 -7.18 -6.91 7.01
C GLY A 134 -6.76 -6.72 8.47
N VAL A 135 -6.50 -7.79 9.21
CA VAL A 135 -6.02 -7.74 10.60
C VAL A 135 -4.62 -7.11 10.69
N LEU A 136 -3.70 -7.50 9.80
CA LEU A 136 -2.34 -6.93 9.76
C LEU A 136 -2.37 -5.43 9.37
N LEU A 137 -3.24 -5.05 8.44
CA LEU A 137 -3.49 -3.66 8.06
C LEU A 137 -4.07 -2.82 9.21
N LEU A 138 -4.97 -3.38 10.02
CA LEU A 138 -5.47 -2.73 11.24
C LEU A 138 -4.35 -2.54 12.28
N PHE A 139 -3.53 -3.57 12.51
CA PHE A 139 -2.40 -3.53 13.44
C PHE A 139 -1.38 -2.44 13.08
N VAL A 140 -0.86 -2.47 11.84
CA VAL A 140 0.10 -1.46 11.35
C VAL A 140 -0.56 -0.07 11.25
N GLY A 141 -1.80 -0.01 10.78
CA GLY A 141 -2.54 1.23 10.55
C GLY A 141 -3.05 1.94 11.80
N TRP A 142 -3.01 1.31 12.97
CA TRP A 142 -3.65 1.84 14.18
C TRP A 142 -3.08 3.20 14.61
N ARG A 143 -1.75 3.38 14.59
CA ARG A 143 -1.09 4.64 15.01
C ARG A 143 -0.94 5.70 13.90
N VAL A 144 -1.21 5.37 12.65
CA VAL A 144 -1.01 6.28 11.49
C VAL A 144 -1.93 7.51 11.55
N ARG A 145 -1.38 8.71 11.28
CA ARG A 145 -2.09 10.00 11.26
C ARG A 145 -1.65 10.87 10.06
N PRO A 146 -2.51 11.73 9.50
CA PRO A 146 -3.97 11.78 9.68
C PRO A 146 -4.65 10.66 8.87
N LYS A 147 -5.59 9.92 9.48
CA LYS A 147 -6.29 8.85 8.78
C LYS A 147 -7.12 9.41 7.62
N THR A 148 -6.80 8.97 6.40
CA THR A 148 -7.48 9.37 5.17
C THR A 148 -7.59 8.17 4.22
N ALA A 149 -8.64 8.10 3.40
CA ALA A 149 -8.81 7.01 2.44
C ALA A 149 -7.58 6.82 1.52
N ARG A 150 -6.89 7.91 1.15
CA ARG A 150 -5.64 7.84 0.37
C ARG A 150 -4.50 7.19 1.15
N GLN A 151 -4.30 7.51 2.44
CA GLN A 151 -3.29 6.84 3.26
C GLN A 151 -3.64 5.37 3.52
N GLY A 152 -4.92 5.07 3.74
CA GLY A 152 -5.39 3.69 3.90
C GLY A 152 -5.18 2.86 2.64
N ALA A 153 -5.46 3.41 1.46
CA ALA A 153 -5.17 2.76 0.17
C ALA A 153 -3.67 2.48 0.00
N LEU A 154 -2.82 3.47 0.29
CA LEU A 154 -1.36 3.33 0.19
C LEU A 154 -0.79 2.29 1.17
N LEU A 155 -1.27 2.27 2.42
CA LEU A 155 -0.85 1.28 3.41
C LEU A 155 -1.39 -0.12 3.08
N GLY A 156 -2.64 -0.21 2.63
CA GLY A 156 -3.25 -1.46 2.17
C GLY A 156 -2.52 -2.06 0.96
N ALA A 157 -2.18 -1.23 -0.03
CA ALA A 157 -1.34 -1.63 -1.15
C ALA A 157 0.04 -2.16 -0.70
N THR A 158 0.60 -1.61 0.38
CA THR A 158 1.89 -2.05 0.93
C THR A 158 1.80 -3.41 1.63
N VAL A 159 0.71 -3.66 2.38
CA VAL A 159 0.43 -4.97 3.01
C VAL A 159 0.12 -6.03 1.94
N GLY A 160 -0.73 -5.71 0.96
CA GLY A 160 -1.07 -6.60 -0.16
C GLY A 160 0.12 -6.90 -1.08
N ALA A 161 1.01 -5.93 -1.31
CA ALA A 161 2.29 -6.16 -1.98
C ALA A 161 3.19 -7.11 -1.18
N GLY A 162 3.26 -6.92 0.15
CA GLY A 162 3.97 -7.82 1.05
C GLY A 162 3.51 -9.26 0.87
N PHE A 163 2.19 -9.49 0.95
CA PHE A 163 1.59 -10.80 0.76
C PHE A 163 1.95 -11.40 -0.60
N ALA A 164 1.63 -10.67 -1.69
CA ALA A 164 1.84 -11.14 -3.06
C ALA A 164 3.30 -11.55 -3.35
N ALA A 165 4.29 -10.88 -2.74
CA ALA A 165 5.70 -11.22 -2.94
C ALA A 165 6.10 -12.57 -2.32
N PHE A 166 5.71 -12.81 -1.07
CA PHE A 166 6.05 -14.05 -0.35
C PHE A 166 5.23 -15.24 -0.86
N GLU A 167 3.96 -15.02 -1.16
CA GLU A 167 3.06 -16.03 -1.70
C GLU A 167 3.47 -16.41 -3.14
N SER A 168 3.76 -15.45 -4.01
CA SER A 168 4.26 -15.74 -5.37
C SER A 168 5.60 -16.48 -5.38
N ALA A 169 6.49 -16.22 -4.41
CA ALA A 169 7.74 -16.97 -4.27
C ALA A 169 7.48 -18.46 -3.94
N GLY A 170 6.45 -18.76 -3.14
CA GLY A 170 5.97 -20.13 -2.90
C GLY A 170 5.41 -20.79 -4.15
N TYR A 171 4.58 -20.07 -4.93
CA TYR A 171 4.07 -20.57 -6.21
C TYR A 171 5.19 -20.82 -7.25
N ALA A 172 6.18 -19.93 -7.35
CA ALA A 172 7.32 -20.08 -8.24
C ALA A 172 8.22 -21.27 -7.82
N PHE A 173 8.43 -21.46 -6.51
CA PHE A 173 9.13 -22.63 -5.97
C PHE A 173 8.39 -23.95 -6.27
N ASN A 174 7.07 -23.99 -6.08
CA ASN A 174 6.26 -25.16 -6.41
C ASN A 174 6.25 -25.46 -7.92
N ALA A 175 6.13 -24.42 -8.75
CA ALA A 175 6.21 -24.55 -10.22
C ALA A 175 7.60 -24.99 -10.71
N ALA A 176 8.65 -24.74 -9.93
CA ALA A 176 10.00 -25.18 -10.24
C ALA A 176 10.25 -26.67 -9.96
N ILE A 177 9.51 -27.31 -9.04
CA ILE A 177 9.81 -28.66 -8.56
C ILE A 177 8.98 -29.69 -9.33
N THR A 178 9.66 -30.51 -10.15
CA THR A 178 9.06 -31.63 -10.88
C THR A 178 9.72 -32.95 -10.50
N GLN A 179 9.09 -34.08 -10.88
CA GLN A 179 9.69 -35.42 -10.71
C GLN A 179 10.98 -35.60 -11.54
N GLN A 180 11.19 -34.75 -12.54
CA GLN A 180 12.30 -34.77 -13.48
C GLN A 180 13.42 -33.78 -13.09
N GLY A 181 13.24 -33.00 -12.02
CA GLY A 181 14.20 -31.99 -11.54
C GLY A 181 13.60 -30.57 -11.53
N ILE A 182 14.45 -29.56 -11.74
CA ILE A 182 14.04 -28.16 -11.72
C ILE A 182 13.52 -27.75 -13.11
N ASP A 183 12.22 -27.47 -13.22
CA ASP A 183 11.62 -26.84 -14.41
C ASP A 183 11.71 -25.31 -14.31
N LEU A 184 12.74 -24.76 -14.94
CA LEU A 184 12.93 -23.32 -15.04
C LEU A 184 11.88 -22.63 -15.93
N PHE A 185 11.25 -23.33 -16.87
CA PHE A 185 10.21 -22.73 -17.72
C PHE A 185 8.92 -22.50 -16.93
N SER A 186 8.42 -23.51 -16.22
CA SER A 186 7.23 -23.39 -15.37
C SER A 186 7.43 -22.37 -14.22
N LEU A 187 8.62 -22.35 -13.60
CA LEU A 187 9.03 -21.31 -12.65
C LEU A 187 8.84 -19.90 -13.25
N LEU A 188 9.49 -19.63 -14.39
CA LEU A 188 9.50 -18.29 -15.00
C LEU A 188 8.13 -17.88 -15.53
N GLN A 189 7.33 -18.82 -16.06
CA GLN A 189 5.96 -18.55 -16.47
C GLN A 189 5.09 -18.13 -15.28
N THR A 190 5.17 -18.85 -14.16
CA THR A 190 4.44 -18.50 -12.92
C THR A 190 4.91 -17.15 -12.36
N GLU A 191 6.22 -16.87 -12.33
CA GLU A 191 6.72 -15.57 -11.89
C GLU A 191 6.21 -14.41 -12.74
N VAL A 192 6.32 -14.49 -14.07
CA VAL A 192 5.90 -13.39 -14.95
C VAL A 192 4.40 -13.12 -14.83
N ILE A 193 3.56 -14.16 -14.80
CA ILE A 193 2.12 -14.01 -14.66
C ILE A 193 1.78 -13.39 -13.29
N ARG A 194 2.29 -13.93 -12.19
CA ARG A 194 1.99 -13.41 -10.84
C ARG A 194 2.55 -12.01 -10.62
N ALA A 195 3.77 -11.71 -11.08
CA ALA A 195 4.38 -10.40 -10.92
C ALA A 195 3.61 -9.30 -11.69
N VAL A 196 3.28 -9.54 -12.97
CA VAL A 196 2.52 -8.58 -13.81
C VAL A 196 1.13 -8.32 -13.25
N LEU A 197 0.47 -9.35 -12.70
CA LEU A 197 -0.89 -9.23 -12.18
C LEU A 197 -0.97 -8.80 -10.70
N SER A 198 0.12 -8.90 -9.94
CA SER A 198 0.16 -8.50 -8.51
C SER A 198 -0.41 -7.10 -8.21
N PRO A 199 -0.26 -6.04 -9.04
CA PRO A 199 -0.81 -4.71 -8.75
C PRO A 199 -2.34 -4.63 -8.86
N VAL A 200 -2.99 -5.59 -9.52
CA VAL A 200 -4.46 -5.67 -9.69
C VAL A 200 -5.11 -6.82 -8.89
N GLY A 201 -4.31 -7.74 -8.35
CA GLY A 201 -4.72 -8.70 -7.32
C GLY A 201 -4.65 -8.12 -5.90
N HIS A 202 -3.99 -8.84 -4.98
CA HIS A 202 -3.91 -8.53 -3.54
C HIS A 202 -3.56 -7.06 -3.21
N VAL A 203 -2.68 -6.42 -3.99
CA VAL A 203 -2.32 -4.99 -3.84
C VAL A 203 -3.56 -4.10 -3.92
N LEU A 204 -4.44 -4.34 -4.91
CA LEU A 204 -5.64 -3.57 -5.17
C LEU A 204 -6.74 -3.90 -4.15
N TRP A 205 -6.93 -5.18 -3.84
CA TRP A 205 -7.92 -5.67 -2.87
C TRP A 205 -7.66 -5.11 -1.46
N THR A 206 -6.45 -5.30 -0.93
CA THR A 206 -6.11 -4.78 0.40
C THR A 206 -6.05 -3.24 0.41
N ALA A 207 -5.76 -2.58 -0.73
CA ALA A 207 -5.90 -1.12 -0.86
C ALA A 207 -7.36 -0.63 -0.80
N ILE A 208 -8.32 -1.34 -1.40
CA ILE A 208 -9.76 -1.04 -1.27
C ILE A 208 -10.18 -1.09 0.20
N LEU A 209 -9.84 -2.19 0.89
CA LEU A 209 -10.17 -2.39 2.29
C LEU A 209 -9.57 -1.28 3.18
N GLY A 210 -8.29 -0.96 2.98
CA GLY A 210 -7.63 0.15 3.67
C GLY A 210 -8.25 1.52 3.39
N ALA A 211 -8.63 1.80 2.13
CA ALA A 211 -9.27 3.04 1.73
C ALA A 211 -10.61 3.26 2.47
N VAL A 212 -11.39 2.19 2.67
CA VAL A 212 -12.64 2.24 3.44
C VAL A 212 -12.35 2.43 4.94
N ILE A 213 -11.48 1.62 5.54
CA ILE A 213 -11.15 1.68 6.99
C ILE A 213 -10.65 3.08 7.39
N PHE A 214 -9.72 3.66 6.61
CA PHE A 214 -9.18 5.00 6.91
C PHE A 214 -10.10 6.15 6.44
N GLY A 215 -10.98 5.89 5.47
CA GLY A 215 -12.02 6.85 5.05
C GLY A 215 -13.08 7.05 6.13
N LEU A 216 -13.54 5.97 6.75
CA LEU A 216 -14.46 6.00 7.90
C LEU A 216 -13.82 6.67 9.13
N ALA A 217 -12.51 6.50 9.31
CA ALA A 217 -11.74 7.11 10.38
C ALA A 217 -11.24 8.53 10.06
N HIS A 218 -11.75 9.19 9.01
CA HIS A 218 -11.28 10.53 8.66
C HIS A 218 -11.52 11.56 9.76
N GLY A 219 -10.51 12.39 10.03
CA GLY A 219 -10.50 13.34 11.16
C GLY A 219 -10.41 12.69 12.55
N SER A 220 -10.44 11.35 12.65
CA SER A 220 -10.41 10.62 13.91
C SER A 220 -9.02 10.07 14.23
N GLN A 221 -8.68 10.11 15.52
CA GLN A 221 -7.49 9.45 16.07
C GLN A 221 -7.66 7.92 16.15
N ARG A 222 -8.89 7.44 16.26
CA ARG A 222 -9.25 6.01 16.39
C ARG A 222 -9.92 5.50 15.12
N ILE A 223 -9.64 4.26 14.75
CA ILE A 223 -10.37 3.55 13.70
C ILE A 223 -11.83 3.37 14.14
N ARG A 224 -12.78 3.54 13.21
CA ARG A 224 -14.22 3.45 13.49
C ARG A 224 -14.81 2.22 12.81
N TRP A 225 -15.52 1.39 13.56
CA TRP A 225 -16.30 0.29 13.00
C TRP A 225 -17.51 0.82 12.23
N SER A 226 -17.89 0.10 11.16
CA SER A 226 -19.08 0.36 10.36
C SER A 226 -19.40 -0.88 9.53
N TRP A 227 -20.69 -1.09 9.22
CA TRP A 227 -21.13 -2.05 8.20
C TRP A 227 -20.35 -1.94 6.88
N LEU A 228 -19.94 -0.73 6.49
CA LEU A 228 -19.15 -0.50 5.27
C LEU A 228 -17.78 -1.19 5.29
N VAL A 229 -17.18 -1.48 6.45
CA VAL A 229 -15.95 -2.29 6.54
C VAL A 229 -16.24 -3.74 6.17
N LEU A 230 -17.37 -4.29 6.63
CA LEU A 230 -17.77 -5.67 6.32
C LEU A 230 -18.14 -5.81 4.83
N VAL A 231 -18.86 -4.83 4.26
CA VAL A 231 -19.16 -4.79 2.82
C VAL A 231 -17.88 -4.71 1.99
N ALA A 232 -16.90 -3.89 2.41
CA ALA A 232 -15.60 -3.82 1.74
C ALA A 232 -14.84 -5.15 1.80
N TYR A 233 -14.76 -5.76 2.98
CA TYR A 233 -14.13 -7.07 3.19
C TYR A 233 -14.78 -8.18 2.34
N VAL A 234 -16.10 -8.35 2.41
CA VAL A 234 -16.84 -9.32 1.60
C VAL A 234 -16.65 -9.05 0.10
N GLY A 235 -16.67 -7.77 -0.31
CA GLY A 235 -16.43 -7.39 -1.70
C GLY A 235 -15.04 -7.77 -2.22
N VAL A 236 -13.98 -7.55 -1.43
CA VAL A 236 -12.62 -7.91 -1.84
C VAL A 236 -12.37 -9.42 -1.76
N ALA A 237 -12.91 -10.11 -0.76
CA ALA A 237 -12.83 -11.57 -0.63
C ALA A 237 -13.54 -12.30 -1.79
N LEU A 238 -14.68 -11.77 -2.27
CA LEU A 238 -15.37 -12.30 -3.45
C LEU A 238 -14.65 -11.97 -4.76
N LEU A 239 -14.01 -10.81 -4.89
CA LEU A 239 -13.14 -10.51 -6.04
C LEU A 239 -11.92 -11.44 -6.08
N HIS A 240 -11.38 -11.79 -4.92
CA HIS A 240 -10.28 -12.73 -4.75
C HIS A 240 -10.71 -14.16 -5.12
N GLY A 241 -11.77 -14.71 -4.52
CA GLY A 241 -12.23 -16.06 -4.86
C GLY A 241 -12.69 -16.21 -6.32
N LEU A 242 -13.18 -15.12 -6.95
CA LEU A 242 -13.45 -15.07 -8.38
C LEU A 242 -12.17 -15.04 -9.24
N TRP A 243 -11.11 -14.38 -8.77
CA TRP A 243 -9.81 -14.36 -9.43
C TRP A 243 -9.21 -15.76 -9.54
N ASP A 244 -9.10 -16.47 -8.41
CA ASP A 244 -8.45 -17.80 -8.39
C ASP A 244 -9.24 -18.81 -9.22
N SER A 245 -10.57 -18.79 -9.10
CA SER A 245 -11.47 -19.65 -9.89
C SER A 245 -11.60 -19.26 -11.37
N THR A 246 -11.02 -18.14 -11.82
CA THR A 246 -11.13 -17.68 -13.23
C THR A 246 -10.56 -18.70 -14.23
N SER A 247 -9.54 -19.48 -13.86
CA SER A 247 -8.98 -20.54 -14.70
C SER A 247 -9.97 -21.70 -14.92
N GLU A 248 -10.57 -22.22 -13.85
CA GLU A 248 -11.57 -23.29 -13.92
C GLU A 248 -12.87 -22.83 -14.59
N ILE A 249 -13.33 -21.61 -14.31
CA ILE A 249 -14.50 -21.02 -14.97
C ILE A 249 -14.25 -20.88 -16.48
N ALA A 250 -13.07 -20.42 -16.89
CA ALA A 250 -12.69 -20.34 -18.30
C ALA A 250 -12.57 -21.71 -18.97
N ALA A 251 -12.09 -22.73 -18.26
CA ALA A 251 -12.03 -24.11 -18.74
C ALA A 251 -13.45 -24.69 -18.93
N LEU A 252 -14.31 -24.58 -17.92
CA LEU A 252 -15.69 -25.06 -17.96
C LEU A 252 -16.51 -24.40 -19.07
N ILE A 253 -16.41 -23.07 -19.24
CA ILE A 253 -17.12 -22.37 -20.31
C ILE A 253 -16.59 -22.80 -21.69
N ALA A 254 -15.27 -22.97 -21.86
CA ALA A 254 -14.71 -23.47 -23.13
C ALA A 254 -15.18 -24.90 -23.46
N LEU A 255 -15.22 -25.79 -22.47
CA LEU A 255 -15.74 -27.16 -22.60
C LEU A 255 -17.22 -27.17 -23.00
N LEU A 256 -18.04 -26.28 -22.43
CA LEU A 256 -19.46 -26.16 -22.75
C LEU A 256 -19.69 -25.58 -24.16
N VAL A 257 -19.03 -24.46 -24.49
CA VAL A 257 -19.18 -23.76 -25.78
C VAL A 257 -18.72 -24.61 -26.96
N THR A 258 -17.68 -25.43 -26.78
CA THR A 258 -17.18 -26.35 -27.82
C THR A 258 -17.90 -27.71 -27.84
N GLY A 259 -18.84 -27.96 -26.94
CA GLY A 259 -19.56 -29.24 -26.81
C GLY A 259 -18.75 -30.40 -26.21
N ASN A 260 -17.49 -30.18 -25.81
CA ASN A 260 -16.61 -31.23 -25.30
C ASN A 260 -16.86 -31.61 -23.84
N ALA A 261 -17.62 -30.83 -23.05
CA ALA A 261 -17.87 -31.07 -21.63
C ALA A 261 -18.34 -32.50 -21.29
N ARG A 262 -19.19 -33.10 -22.13
CA ARG A 262 -19.62 -34.51 -21.95
C ARG A 262 -18.50 -35.51 -22.21
N MET A 263 -17.65 -35.26 -23.20
CA MET A 263 -16.54 -36.15 -23.55
C MET A 263 -15.48 -36.14 -22.43
N GLU A 264 -15.14 -34.95 -21.95
CA GLU A 264 -14.21 -34.78 -20.82
C GLU A 264 -14.73 -35.48 -19.56
N LEU A 265 -16.00 -35.28 -19.21
CA LEU A 265 -16.61 -35.91 -18.02
C LEU A 265 -16.76 -37.44 -18.13
N MET A 266 -16.87 -38.00 -19.35
CA MET A 266 -17.04 -39.45 -19.56
C MET A 266 -15.71 -40.20 -19.77
N TYR A 267 -14.66 -39.54 -20.27
CA TYR A 267 -13.41 -40.20 -20.67
C TYR A 267 -12.15 -39.61 -20.02
N GLY A 268 -12.25 -38.46 -19.33
CA GLY A 268 -11.11 -37.78 -18.69
C GLY A 268 -10.08 -37.20 -19.68
N THR A 269 -10.43 -37.12 -20.97
CA THR A 269 -9.53 -36.64 -22.03
C THR A 269 -10.30 -36.00 -23.19
N LEU A 270 -9.79 -34.87 -23.68
CA LEU A 270 -10.27 -34.23 -24.90
C LEU A 270 -9.90 -35.00 -26.17
N PRO A 271 -10.81 -35.10 -27.16
CA PRO A 271 -10.46 -35.55 -28.50
C PRO A 271 -9.30 -34.73 -29.10
N PRO A 272 -8.28 -35.35 -29.74
CA PRO A 272 -7.11 -34.63 -30.25
C PRO A 272 -7.44 -33.49 -31.23
N GLY A 273 -8.55 -33.60 -31.98
CA GLY A 273 -9.03 -32.57 -32.90
C GLY A 273 -9.72 -31.36 -32.25
N SER A 274 -10.13 -31.45 -30.98
CA SER A 274 -10.78 -30.35 -30.25
C SER A 274 -9.92 -29.75 -29.13
N ALA A 275 -8.94 -30.48 -28.60
CA ALA A 275 -8.08 -30.04 -27.50
C ALA A 275 -7.45 -28.64 -27.71
N GLY A 276 -6.91 -28.37 -28.91
CA GLY A 276 -6.34 -27.05 -29.24
C GLY A 276 -7.38 -25.92 -29.27
N ALA A 277 -8.60 -26.20 -29.73
CA ALA A 277 -9.69 -25.21 -29.78
C ALA A 277 -10.24 -24.90 -28.37
N VAL A 278 -10.35 -25.92 -27.51
CA VAL A 278 -10.71 -25.74 -26.09
C VAL A 278 -9.65 -24.89 -25.39
N SER A 279 -8.36 -25.27 -25.48
CA SER A 279 -7.26 -24.55 -24.83
C SER A 279 -7.16 -23.08 -25.29
N ALA A 280 -7.28 -22.82 -26.58
CA ALA A 280 -7.29 -21.44 -27.11
C ALA A 280 -8.45 -20.62 -26.55
N LEU A 281 -9.66 -21.20 -26.48
CA LEU A 281 -10.83 -20.53 -25.93
C LEU A 281 -10.72 -20.32 -24.41
N THR A 282 -10.20 -21.30 -23.66
CA THR A 282 -9.90 -21.17 -22.22
C THR A 282 -8.92 -20.02 -21.96
N ASN A 283 -7.84 -19.91 -22.73
CA ASN A 283 -6.86 -18.83 -22.56
C ASN A 283 -7.48 -17.44 -22.83
N VAL A 284 -8.32 -17.32 -23.85
CA VAL A 284 -9.06 -16.06 -24.14
C VAL A 284 -10.04 -15.72 -23.02
N LEU A 285 -10.84 -16.69 -22.56
CA LEU A 285 -11.81 -16.49 -21.48
C LEU A 285 -11.14 -16.17 -20.14
N TYR A 286 -10.00 -16.80 -19.84
CA TYR A 286 -9.18 -16.50 -18.65
C TYR A 286 -8.71 -15.04 -18.67
N LEU A 287 -8.11 -14.59 -19.78
CA LEU A 287 -7.66 -13.20 -19.93
C LEU A 287 -8.82 -12.19 -19.82
N ILE A 288 -10.00 -12.53 -20.34
CA ILE A 288 -11.22 -11.71 -20.19
C ILE A 288 -11.68 -11.65 -18.72
N GLY A 289 -11.72 -12.79 -18.01
CA GLY A 289 -12.09 -12.84 -16.59
C GLY A 289 -11.13 -12.03 -15.71
N ILE A 290 -9.83 -12.24 -15.88
CA ILE A 290 -8.76 -11.48 -15.21
C ILE A 290 -8.89 -9.98 -15.46
N ALA A 291 -9.17 -9.57 -16.70
CA ALA A 291 -9.40 -8.16 -17.05
C ALA A 291 -10.67 -7.59 -16.38
N ILE A 292 -11.77 -8.35 -16.33
CA ILE A 292 -13.02 -7.93 -15.67
C ILE A 292 -12.80 -7.74 -14.17
N VAL A 293 -12.20 -8.72 -13.47
CA VAL A 293 -11.93 -8.63 -12.01
C VAL A 293 -11.02 -7.42 -11.72
N SER A 294 -9.97 -7.23 -12.52
CA SER A 294 -9.06 -6.08 -12.41
C SER A 294 -9.80 -4.75 -12.57
N VAL A 295 -10.63 -4.61 -13.62
CA VAL A 295 -11.39 -3.39 -13.90
C VAL A 295 -12.42 -3.09 -12.82
N VAL A 296 -13.13 -4.11 -12.32
CA VAL A 296 -14.07 -3.94 -11.20
C VAL A 296 -13.35 -3.48 -9.94
N GLY A 297 -12.21 -4.08 -9.59
CA GLY A 297 -11.38 -3.64 -8.46
C GLY A 297 -10.92 -2.17 -8.59
N VAL A 298 -10.45 -1.78 -9.78
CA VAL A 298 -10.00 -0.39 -10.03
C VAL A 298 -11.17 0.59 -9.93
N ILE A 299 -12.33 0.25 -10.49
CA ILE A 299 -13.56 1.07 -10.37
C ILE A 299 -13.97 1.22 -8.91
N VAL A 300 -13.95 0.15 -8.11
CA VAL A 300 -14.28 0.18 -6.68
C VAL A 300 -13.28 1.06 -5.91
N LEU A 301 -11.97 0.91 -6.12
CA LEU A 301 -10.96 1.75 -5.46
C LEU A 301 -11.14 3.23 -5.81
N VAL A 302 -11.33 3.54 -7.10
CA VAL A 302 -11.56 4.92 -7.57
C VAL A 302 -12.86 5.48 -6.99
N ALA A 303 -13.94 4.71 -6.95
CA ALA A 303 -15.22 5.14 -6.37
C ALA A 303 -15.11 5.44 -4.87
N VAL A 304 -14.43 4.58 -4.11
CA VAL A 304 -14.15 4.79 -2.67
C VAL A 304 -13.30 6.05 -2.45
N LEU A 305 -12.21 6.22 -3.20
CA LEU A 305 -11.35 7.40 -3.09
C LEU A 305 -12.07 8.70 -3.49
N VAL A 306 -12.91 8.67 -4.53
CA VAL A 306 -13.73 9.81 -4.95
C VAL A 306 -14.83 10.13 -3.92
N HIS A 307 -15.48 9.12 -3.33
CA HIS A 307 -16.47 9.30 -2.27
C HIS A 307 -15.86 10.07 -1.08
N TYR A 308 -14.76 9.56 -0.51
CA TYR A 308 -14.13 10.20 0.64
C TYR A 308 -13.49 11.56 0.30
N ARG A 309 -12.99 11.77 -0.92
CA ARG A 309 -12.51 13.09 -1.39
C ARG A 309 -13.64 14.11 -1.54
N ARG A 310 -14.84 13.70 -1.94
CA ARG A 310 -16.03 14.57 -1.99
C ARG A 310 -16.59 14.85 -0.59
N ARG A 311 -16.59 13.85 0.29
CA ARG A 311 -17.07 13.96 1.68
C ARG A 311 -16.18 14.86 2.56
N TYR A 312 -14.88 14.89 2.28
CA TYR A 312 -13.91 15.71 2.99
C TYR A 312 -13.05 16.50 1.99
N PRO A 313 -13.57 17.61 1.44
CA PRO A 313 -12.78 18.53 0.64
C PRO A 313 -11.59 19.04 1.44
N ARG A 314 -10.46 19.29 0.77
CA ARG A 314 -9.39 20.09 1.38
C ARG A 314 -9.93 21.51 1.57
N PRO A 315 -9.66 22.19 2.70
CA PRO A 315 -9.85 23.63 2.78
C PRO A 315 -9.13 24.30 1.61
N ASN A 316 -9.77 25.28 0.98
CA ASN A 316 -9.07 26.15 0.05
C ASN A 316 -7.89 26.77 0.81
N ARG A 317 -6.69 26.75 0.21
CA ARG A 317 -5.64 27.67 0.67
C ARG A 317 -6.22 29.09 0.55
N PRO A 318 -6.09 29.96 1.56
CA PRO A 318 -6.42 31.37 1.38
C PRO A 318 -5.62 31.89 0.19
N ALA A 319 -6.24 32.75 -0.64
CA ALA A 319 -5.56 33.32 -1.78
C ALA A 319 -4.32 34.10 -1.30
N ALA A 320 -3.17 33.87 -1.93
CA ALA A 320 -1.96 34.64 -1.67
C ALA A 320 -2.19 36.08 -2.16
N GLY A 321 -2.67 36.94 -1.27
CA GLY A 321 -3.11 38.29 -1.62
C GLY A 321 -3.80 39.08 -0.48
N SER A 322 -4.38 38.42 0.53
CA SER A 322 -4.91 39.12 1.71
C SER A 322 -3.87 39.19 2.84
N GLY A 323 -3.08 40.27 2.87
CA GLY A 323 -2.18 40.58 3.98
C GLY A 323 -2.92 40.97 5.27
N PRO A 324 -2.27 40.90 6.45
CA PRO A 324 -2.90 41.10 7.75
C PRO A 324 -3.08 42.59 8.13
N GLU A 325 -3.57 43.42 7.21
CA GLU A 325 -3.64 44.88 7.38
C GLU A 325 -5.08 45.40 7.62
N ALA A 326 -6.09 44.54 7.46
CA ALA A 326 -7.51 44.89 7.55
C ALA A 326 -8.17 44.61 8.92
N ALA A 327 -7.40 44.65 10.02
CA ALA A 327 -7.85 44.19 11.35
C ALA A 327 -7.67 45.19 12.52
N PHE A 328 -7.06 46.36 12.30
CA PHE A 328 -6.90 47.40 13.32
C PHE A 328 -7.27 48.77 12.74
N GLY A 329 -8.47 49.28 13.04
CA GLY A 329 -8.99 50.47 12.36
C GLY A 329 -10.25 51.13 12.95
N ALA A 330 -10.58 50.91 14.23
CA ALA A 330 -11.68 51.61 14.91
C ALA A 330 -11.45 51.66 16.43
N GLY A 331 -10.89 52.76 16.94
CA GLY A 331 -10.60 52.92 18.37
C GLY A 331 -10.21 54.36 18.72
N HIS A 332 -11.07 55.04 19.48
CA HIS A 332 -11.00 56.43 19.96
C HIS A 332 -9.60 57.07 20.08
N GLN A 333 -9.41 58.21 19.42
CA GLN A 333 -8.44 59.23 19.84
C GLN A 333 -9.06 60.11 20.93
N HIS A 334 -8.32 60.40 22.00
CA HIS A 334 -8.56 61.52 22.89
C HIS A 334 -7.23 62.20 23.23
N GLY A 335 -7.23 63.53 23.34
CA GLY A 335 -6.03 64.35 23.25
C GLY A 335 -5.09 64.32 24.46
N GLY A 336 -3.87 64.83 24.24
CA GLY A 336 -2.83 65.01 25.25
C GLY A 336 -1.50 65.38 24.60
N ALA A 337 -1.23 66.68 24.42
CA ALA A 337 0.01 67.17 23.83
C ALA A 337 0.98 67.68 24.91
N VAL A 338 2.24 67.27 24.83
CA VAL A 338 3.40 68.03 25.32
C VAL A 338 4.52 67.86 24.28
N ASP A 339 5.18 68.96 23.94
CA ASP A 339 6.35 69.00 23.05
C ASP A 339 7.63 69.19 23.89
N GLN A 340 8.68 68.45 23.55
CA GLN A 340 10.05 68.86 23.79
C GLN A 340 11.04 68.05 22.96
N ARG A 341 11.93 68.75 22.25
CA ARG A 341 13.13 68.22 21.62
C ARG A 341 14.32 68.41 22.54
N GLY A 342 15.34 67.57 22.38
CA GLY A 342 16.59 67.65 23.14
C GLY A 342 17.53 66.53 22.73
N ASP A 343 18.19 66.69 21.59
CA ASP A 343 19.39 65.93 21.28
C ASP A 343 20.55 66.44 22.16
N ASP A 344 21.42 65.56 22.65
CA ASP A 344 22.88 65.78 22.74
C ASP A 344 23.62 64.54 23.34
N ASP A 345 24.64 64.11 22.59
CA ASP A 345 25.79 63.21 22.82
C ASP A 345 26.19 62.76 24.26
N GLY A 346 26.76 61.54 24.37
CA GLY A 346 27.68 61.24 25.50
C GLY A 346 28.19 59.80 25.78
N TRP A 347 29.22 59.35 25.06
CA TRP A 347 30.39 58.55 25.53
C TRP A 347 30.30 57.33 26.52
N GLY A 348 30.90 56.20 26.09
CA GLY A 348 31.64 55.23 26.95
C GLY A 348 30.94 53.89 27.27
N SER A 349 31.63 52.75 27.43
CA SER A 349 33.06 52.39 27.27
C SER A 349 33.21 50.86 27.04
N THR A 350 34.41 50.36 26.67
CA THR A 350 34.66 48.96 26.26
C THR A 350 35.38 48.10 27.36
N PRO A 351 36.11 46.97 27.13
CA PRO A 351 35.85 45.66 27.78
C PRO A 351 37.12 45.08 28.51
N PRO A 352 37.44 43.76 28.62
CA PRO A 352 36.69 42.47 28.58
C PRO A 352 36.75 41.71 29.96
N PRO A 353 37.53 40.63 30.29
CA PRO A 353 37.80 39.33 29.62
C PRO A 353 37.80 38.02 30.50
N HIS A 354 37.64 36.85 29.84
CA HIS A 354 37.97 35.45 30.31
C HIS A 354 37.15 34.89 31.52
N VAL A 355 37.16 33.60 31.93
CA VAL A 355 38.02 32.39 31.71
C VAL A 355 37.16 31.10 31.60
N LEU A 356 37.71 30.02 31.01
CA LEU A 356 37.18 28.66 30.95
C LEU A 356 37.03 27.95 32.33
N ARG A 357 36.07 27.01 32.41
CA ARG A 357 36.23 25.68 33.03
C ARG A 357 35.40 24.64 32.28
#